data_AF-A0A0F9FRI2-F1
#
_entry.id   AF-A0A0F9FRI2-F1
#
_cell.length_a   1.000
_cell.length_b   1.000
_cell.length_c   1.000
_cell.angle_alpha   90.00
_cell.angle_beta   90.00
_cell.angle_gamma   90.00
#
_symmetry.space_group_name_H-M   'P 1'
#
loop_
_entity.id
_entity.type
_entity.pdbx_description
1 polymer ?
#
loop_
_entity_poly.entity_id
_entity_poly.type
_entity_poly.pdbx_seq_one_letter_code
_entity_poly.pdbx_strand_id
1 'polypeptide(L)'
;MSKPLVPGHAKPSLEPDGNIDMGDAELDNIKTLNMSSGTALTISSGAVTATRGHHSIDTEGGASTDDLDTINGLDNNDLLLIFAASGVRTVRIRNAEGNIFLAHVTAEQSYNFNSPQGSSGTFYIAGDYDWSTTDANLNQGSLTVTHGGATGAYASHAGLVAGGAGSASAGTVSVVASGVSIDDDGNRNGSASETLVADITAMALNQYFETTTKWLGTVTYTLTPSAGGTFNADFNYGHVKYEDLANTDFNVTLIECVGRAGANDTGFNLRLIYHNAADWTYAASGFVPGPTAGDASELANMNTDYSTEKNLVNGDHFAYKRVDINQDVAGSGSEGVLVEITTSANRAVESMDCHLGYHGIPKYFYLGAATQHALFMRHGSDLHQV
;
A
#
# COMPACT_ATOMS: atom_id res chain seq x y z
N MET A 1 -1.96 23.57 -51.21
CA MET A 1 -1.78 22.24 -51.85
C MET A 1 -0.58 21.60 -51.20
N SER A 2 -0.64 20.29 -50.92
CA SER A 2 0.51 19.56 -50.40
C SER A 2 1.67 19.60 -51.39
N LYS A 3 2.90 19.66 -50.86
CA LYS A 3 4.12 19.71 -51.64
C LYS A 3 4.89 18.41 -51.43
N PRO A 4 5.01 17.54 -52.46
CA PRO A 4 5.88 16.36 -52.38
C PRO A 4 7.30 16.73 -51.95
N LEU A 5 7.86 15.97 -51.02
CA LEU A 5 9.26 16.11 -50.60
C LEU A 5 10.18 15.27 -51.48
N VAL A 6 9.65 14.22 -52.13
CA VAL A 6 10.36 13.39 -53.10
C VAL A 6 9.73 13.56 -54.49
N PRO A 7 10.50 13.94 -55.53
CA PRO A 7 9.98 14.07 -56.89
C PRO A 7 9.34 12.78 -57.40
N GLY A 8 8.14 12.87 -57.96
CA GLY A 8 7.41 11.72 -58.53
C GLY A 8 6.61 10.89 -57.53
N HIS A 9 6.64 11.23 -56.23
CA HIS A 9 5.86 10.55 -55.19
C HIS A 9 4.82 11.49 -54.57
N ALA A 10 3.70 10.94 -54.08
CA ALA A 10 2.69 11.73 -53.36
C ALA A 10 3.09 11.99 -51.90
N LYS A 11 3.84 11.06 -51.29
CA LYS A 11 4.36 11.09 -49.92
C LYS A 11 5.84 10.62 -49.91
N PRO A 12 6.68 11.06 -48.95
CA PRO A 12 6.36 12.04 -47.92
C PRO A 12 6.12 13.43 -48.54
N SER A 13 5.22 14.21 -47.95
CA SER A 13 4.87 15.56 -48.40
C SER A 13 4.81 16.54 -47.23
N LEU A 14 4.98 17.81 -47.55
CA LEU A 14 4.63 18.91 -46.65
C LEU A 14 3.17 19.31 -46.93
N GLU A 15 2.31 19.16 -45.96
CA GLU A 15 0.89 19.51 -46.06
C GLU A 15 0.66 21.03 -45.97
N PRO A 16 -0.52 21.53 -46.40
CA PRO A 16 -0.81 22.96 -46.36
C PRO A 16 -0.75 23.60 -44.98
N ASP A 17 -0.93 22.80 -43.93
CA ASP A 17 -0.82 23.18 -42.51
C ASP A 17 0.64 23.19 -42.00
N GLY A 18 1.60 22.77 -42.83
CA GLY A 18 3.02 22.67 -42.50
C GLY A 18 3.42 21.34 -41.87
N ASN A 19 2.49 20.40 -41.72
CA ASN A 19 2.81 19.07 -41.19
C ASN A 19 3.55 18.23 -42.25
N ILE A 20 4.47 17.39 -41.78
CA ILE A 20 5.08 16.36 -42.62
C ILE A 20 4.16 15.15 -42.57
N ASP A 21 3.62 14.78 -43.73
CA ASP A 21 2.85 13.54 -43.88
C ASP A 21 3.70 12.51 -44.60
N MET A 22 4.03 11.42 -43.90
CA MET A 22 4.83 10.31 -44.40
C MET A 22 3.99 9.28 -45.17
N GLY A 23 2.66 9.30 -45.07
CA GLY A 23 1.80 8.17 -45.47
C GLY A 23 2.21 6.90 -44.74
N ASP A 24 2.29 5.79 -45.47
CA ASP A 24 2.75 4.49 -44.93
C ASP A 24 4.28 4.29 -45.06
N ALA A 25 5.05 5.35 -45.32
CA ALA A 25 6.50 5.26 -45.46
C ALA A 25 7.18 5.28 -44.09
N GLU A 26 8.13 4.36 -43.90
CA GLU A 26 9.02 4.36 -42.74
C GLU A 26 10.01 5.52 -42.81
N LEU A 27 10.36 6.08 -41.64
CA LEU A 27 11.42 7.06 -41.50
C LEU A 27 12.63 6.39 -40.84
N ASP A 28 13.67 6.11 -41.63
CA ASP A 28 14.90 5.46 -41.17
C ASP A 28 16.12 6.41 -41.19
N ASN A 29 17.22 5.99 -40.55
CA ASN A 29 18.50 6.71 -40.52
C ASN A 29 18.41 8.19 -40.03
N ILE A 30 17.46 8.48 -39.14
CA ILE A 30 17.37 9.79 -38.48
C ILE A 30 18.53 9.93 -37.51
N LYS A 31 19.43 10.87 -37.77
CA LYS A 31 20.59 11.09 -36.88
C LYS A 31 20.19 11.68 -35.52
N THR A 32 19.28 12.65 -35.51
CA THR A 32 18.79 13.33 -34.30
C THR A 32 17.40 13.92 -34.56
N LEU A 33 16.49 13.80 -33.60
CA LEU A 33 15.27 14.60 -33.55
C LEU A 33 15.54 15.81 -32.64
N ASN A 34 15.65 17.00 -33.24
CA ASN A 34 15.89 18.22 -32.48
C ASN A 34 14.56 18.92 -32.18
N MET A 35 14.11 18.81 -30.95
CA MET A 35 13.02 19.62 -30.42
C MET A 35 13.66 20.90 -29.86
N SER A 36 13.37 22.06 -30.47
CA SER A 36 13.84 23.36 -29.96
C SER A 36 13.51 23.54 -28.47
N SER A 37 14.17 24.48 -27.78
CA SER A 37 13.89 24.79 -26.36
C SER A 37 12.39 24.78 -26.06
N GLY A 38 11.98 23.98 -25.09
CA GLY A 38 10.57 23.85 -24.73
C GLY A 38 9.99 25.20 -24.34
N THR A 39 8.71 25.41 -24.65
CA THR A 39 7.99 26.59 -24.16
C THR A 39 7.58 26.41 -22.72
N ALA A 40 7.76 27.45 -21.91
CA ALA A 40 7.35 27.44 -20.51
C ALA A 40 5.82 27.42 -20.38
N LEU A 41 5.32 26.52 -19.55
CA LEU A 41 3.96 26.51 -19.02
C LEU A 41 4.06 26.69 -17.51
N THR A 42 3.17 27.49 -16.95
CA THR A 42 3.05 27.65 -15.50
C THR A 42 1.79 26.93 -15.05
N ILE A 43 1.91 26.14 -13.98
CA ILE A 43 0.77 25.50 -13.35
C ILE A 43 -0.24 26.56 -12.95
N SER A 44 -1.52 26.28 -13.21
CA SER A 44 -2.63 27.04 -12.66
C SER A 44 -3.66 26.05 -12.12
N SER A 45 -3.91 26.11 -10.82
CA SER A 45 -4.86 25.21 -10.13
C SER A 45 -4.64 23.73 -10.46
N GLY A 46 -3.38 23.26 -10.41
CA GLY A 46 -3.02 21.86 -10.69
C GLY A 46 -2.96 21.48 -12.17
N ALA A 47 -3.12 22.42 -13.11
CA ALA A 47 -3.22 22.11 -14.53
C ALA A 47 -2.32 22.97 -15.44
N VAL A 48 -1.97 22.41 -16.60
CA VAL A 48 -1.38 23.14 -17.73
C VAL A 48 -2.07 22.76 -19.05
N THR A 49 -1.89 23.58 -20.09
CA THR A 49 -2.33 23.26 -21.46
C THR A 49 -1.11 23.20 -22.37
N ALA A 50 -0.74 22.00 -22.80
CA ALA A 50 0.29 21.79 -23.80
C ALA A 50 -0.14 22.40 -25.13
N THR A 51 0.83 22.98 -25.84
CA THR A 51 0.63 23.57 -27.17
C THR A 51 1.60 22.99 -28.21
N ARG A 52 2.51 22.12 -27.78
CA ARG A 52 3.47 21.35 -28.59
C ARG A 52 3.98 20.16 -27.77
N GLY A 53 4.73 19.25 -28.40
CA GLY A 53 5.30 18.07 -27.72
C GLY A 53 6.49 18.34 -26.78
N HIS A 54 6.90 19.59 -26.53
CA HIS A 54 8.05 19.90 -25.67
C HIS A 54 7.85 21.18 -24.84
N HIS A 55 7.83 21.02 -23.51
CA HIS A 55 7.53 22.10 -22.56
C HIS A 55 8.40 22.07 -21.32
N SER A 56 8.73 23.24 -20.78
CA SER A 56 9.14 23.34 -19.39
C SER A 56 7.93 23.65 -18.53
N ILE A 57 7.85 23.05 -17.34
CA ILE A 57 6.76 23.28 -16.38
C ILE A 57 7.30 24.05 -15.18
N ASP A 58 6.62 25.14 -14.85
CA ASP A 58 6.90 25.97 -13.69
C ASP A 58 5.74 25.93 -12.68
N THR A 59 6.06 26.15 -11.41
CA THR A 59 5.11 26.19 -10.28
C THR A 59 4.20 27.43 -10.33
N GLU A 60 2.95 27.31 -9.88
CA GLU A 60 2.01 28.42 -9.74
C GLU A 60 2.60 29.52 -8.84
N GLY A 61 2.55 30.77 -9.32
CA GLY A 61 3.08 31.93 -8.59
C GLY A 61 4.58 31.90 -8.27
N GLY A 62 5.35 30.95 -8.80
CA GLY A 62 6.76 30.77 -8.46
C GLY A 62 6.98 30.15 -7.07
N ALA A 63 6.04 29.35 -6.57
CA ALA A 63 6.18 28.61 -5.32
C ALA A 63 7.39 27.65 -5.34
N SER A 64 7.90 27.27 -4.16
CA SER A 64 9.01 26.31 -4.06
C SER A 64 8.62 24.89 -4.50
N THR A 65 7.34 24.53 -4.33
CA THR A 65 6.76 23.29 -4.81
C THR A 65 5.35 23.54 -5.31
N ASP A 66 4.90 22.77 -6.28
CA ASP A 66 3.51 22.77 -6.72
C ASP A 66 3.12 21.43 -7.35
N ASP A 67 1.83 21.15 -7.40
CA ASP A 67 1.26 19.91 -7.90
C ASP A 67 0.79 20.05 -9.35
N LEU A 68 1.07 19.03 -10.16
CA LEU A 68 0.54 18.91 -11.52
C LEU A 68 -0.30 17.63 -11.63
N ASP A 69 -1.56 17.82 -11.96
CA ASP A 69 -2.60 16.78 -12.01
C ASP A 69 -3.14 16.62 -13.42
N THR A 70 -3.22 17.71 -14.17
CA THR A 70 -3.88 17.70 -15.48
C THR A 70 -3.03 18.38 -16.55
N ILE A 71 -2.85 17.68 -17.67
CA ILE A 71 -2.30 18.28 -18.90
C ILE A 71 -3.36 18.20 -19.99
N ASN A 72 -3.70 19.34 -20.57
CA ASN A 72 -4.67 19.49 -21.66
C ASN A 72 -3.98 19.84 -22.99
N GLY A 73 -4.75 19.86 -24.08
CA GLY A 73 -4.31 20.44 -25.36
C GLY A 73 -3.59 19.50 -26.31
N LEU A 74 -3.56 18.19 -25.99
CA LEU A 74 -3.00 17.14 -26.85
C LEU A 74 -4.11 16.28 -27.46
N ASP A 75 -3.86 15.77 -28.66
CA ASP A 75 -4.67 14.77 -29.32
C ASP A 75 -4.23 13.35 -28.93
N ASN A 76 -5.10 12.37 -29.15
CA ASN A 76 -4.80 10.97 -28.84
C ASN A 76 -3.54 10.49 -29.59
N ASN A 77 -2.66 9.79 -28.88
CA ASN A 77 -1.34 9.30 -29.31
C ASN A 77 -0.22 10.34 -29.43
N ASP A 78 -0.45 11.59 -29.02
CA ASP A 78 0.62 12.58 -28.97
C ASP A 78 1.67 12.21 -27.92
N LEU A 79 2.95 12.44 -28.25
CA LEU A 79 4.07 12.39 -27.32
C LEU A 79 4.37 13.78 -26.75
N LEU A 80 4.57 13.83 -25.43
CA LEU A 80 4.87 15.04 -24.70
C LEU A 80 6.13 14.85 -23.84
N LEU A 81 7.16 15.61 -24.13
CA LEU A 81 8.35 15.76 -23.30
C LEU A 81 8.20 16.99 -22.39
N ILE A 82 8.25 16.77 -21.07
CA ILE A 82 8.27 17.85 -20.08
C ILE A 82 9.51 17.81 -19.20
N PHE A 83 9.90 18.97 -18.69
CA PHE A 83 11.01 19.13 -17.75
C PHE A 83 10.77 20.30 -16.79
N ALA A 84 11.53 20.35 -15.69
CA ALA A 84 11.40 21.45 -14.74
C ALA A 84 11.88 22.78 -15.36
N ALA A 85 11.08 23.84 -15.26
CA ALA A 85 11.48 25.19 -15.68
C ALA A 85 12.61 25.77 -14.82
N SER A 86 12.80 25.24 -13.61
CA SER A 86 13.80 25.71 -12.66
C SER A 86 14.33 24.55 -11.81
N GLY A 87 15.63 24.54 -11.52
CA GLY A 87 16.22 23.58 -10.57
C GLY A 87 16.13 23.99 -9.09
N VAL A 88 15.43 25.10 -8.79
CA VAL A 88 15.17 25.56 -7.41
C VAL A 88 13.69 25.45 -7.03
N ARG A 89 12.85 24.92 -7.93
CA ARG A 89 11.42 24.70 -7.74
C ARG A 89 11.08 23.29 -8.13
N THR A 90 10.16 22.67 -7.40
CA THR A 90 9.78 21.28 -7.62
C THR A 90 8.36 21.21 -8.15
N VAL A 91 8.18 20.61 -9.32
CA VAL A 91 6.86 20.19 -9.79
C VAL A 91 6.65 18.73 -9.36
N ARG A 92 5.60 18.48 -8.58
CA ARG A 92 5.17 17.13 -8.20
C ARG A 92 4.09 16.68 -9.17
N ILE A 93 4.42 15.78 -10.07
CA ILE A 93 3.43 15.15 -10.94
C ILE A 93 2.72 14.07 -10.11
N ARG A 94 1.40 14.19 -9.96
CA ARG A 94 0.62 13.28 -9.12
C ARG A 94 0.00 12.17 -9.97
N ASN A 95 0.12 10.93 -9.53
CA ASN A 95 -0.48 9.79 -10.21
C ASN A 95 -2.00 9.73 -9.94
N ALA A 96 -2.78 9.51 -10.99
CA ALA A 96 -4.23 9.33 -10.96
C ALA A 96 -5.02 10.49 -10.32
N GLU A 97 -4.36 11.62 -10.07
CA GLU A 97 -5.01 12.91 -9.80
C GLU A 97 -5.22 13.58 -11.14
N GLY A 98 -6.46 13.89 -11.52
CA GLY A 98 -6.75 14.45 -12.84
C GLY A 98 -6.61 13.42 -13.96
N ASN A 99 -5.68 13.64 -14.89
CA ASN A 99 -5.55 12.83 -16.11
C ASN A 99 -4.13 12.28 -16.36
N ILE A 100 -3.27 12.22 -15.34
CA ILE A 100 -1.89 11.75 -15.46
C ILE A 100 -1.72 10.42 -14.73
N PHE A 101 -1.12 9.44 -15.41
CA PHE A 101 -0.80 8.12 -14.89
C PHE A 101 0.70 7.86 -15.04
N LEU A 102 1.34 7.52 -13.92
CA LEU A 102 2.78 7.27 -13.87
C LEU A 102 3.09 5.81 -14.21
N ALA A 103 4.32 5.57 -14.65
CA ALA A 103 4.78 4.22 -14.95
C ALA A 103 5.01 3.46 -13.63
N HIS A 104 4.84 2.14 -13.68
CA HIS A 104 5.22 1.30 -12.55
C HIS A 104 6.73 1.37 -12.33
N VAL A 105 7.13 1.29 -11.06
CA VAL A 105 8.52 1.21 -10.64
C VAL A 105 8.71 0.04 -9.70
N THR A 106 9.90 -0.55 -9.75
CA THR A 106 10.34 -1.47 -8.71
C THR A 106 10.96 -0.67 -7.57
N ALA A 107 10.59 -1.00 -6.35
CA ALA A 107 11.19 -0.44 -5.16
C ALA A 107 11.27 -1.49 -4.05
N GLU A 108 11.97 -1.13 -2.98
CA GLU A 108 12.25 -2.01 -1.86
C GLU A 108 12.04 -1.26 -0.56
N GLN A 109 11.50 -1.95 0.45
CA GLN A 109 11.39 -1.46 1.80
C GLN A 109 12.17 -2.41 2.71
N SER A 110 13.05 -1.84 3.53
CA SER A 110 13.91 -2.59 4.44
C SER A 110 13.47 -2.43 5.88
N TYR A 111 13.53 -3.53 6.61
CA TYR A 111 13.19 -3.64 8.02
C TYR A 111 14.32 -4.31 8.75
N ASN A 112 14.51 -3.96 10.03
CA ASN A 112 15.42 -4.68 10.90
C ASN A 112 14.66 -5.36 12.03
N PHE A 113 15.24 -6.42 12.55
CA PHE A 113 14.73 -7.14 13.69
C PHE A 113 15.86 -7.67 14.56
N ASN A 114 15.67 -7.54 15.86
CA ASN A 114 16.47 -8.19 16.89
C ASN A 114 15.48 -8.77 17.89
N SER A 115 15.64 -10.04 18.27
CA SER A 115 14.78 -10.63 19.29
C SER A 115 14.90 -9.83 20.60
N PRO A 116 13.78 -9.42 21.22
CA PRO A 116 13.83 -8.72 22.50
C PRO A 116 14.58 -9.53 23.56
N GLN A 117 15.33 -8.83 24.41
CA GLN A 117 16.17 -9.49 25.40
C GLN A 117 15.32 -10.34 26.35
N GLY A 118 15.65 -11.64 26.44
CA GLY A 118 14.99 -12.56 27.37
C GLY A 118 13.58 -12.99 26.96
N SER A 119 13.19 -12.76 25.71
CA SER A 119 11.88 -13.15 25.17
C SER A 119 12.01 -14.08 23.96
N SER A 120 11.04 -14.96 23.83
CA SER A 120 10.72 -15.75 22.64
C SER A 120 9.22 -15.66 22.37
N GLY A 121 8.79 -16.04 21.17
CA GLY A 121 7.40 -16.00 20.75
C GLY A 121 7.25 -15.53 19.31
N THR A 122 6.09 -14.93 19.03
CA THR A 122 5.79 -14.37 17.72
C THR A 122 6.02 -12.87 17.73
N PHE A 123 6.73 -12.39 16.72
CA PHE A 123 7.04 -10.99 16.50
C PHE A 123 6.69 -10.61 15.07
N TYR A 124 6.56 -9.31 14.83
CA TYR A 124 6.20 -8.78 13.53
C TYR A 124 7.13 -7.62 13.14
N ILE A 125 7.42 -7.53 11.85
CA ILE A 125 7.95 -6.34 11.18
C ILE A 125 7.08 -6.04 9.97
N ALA A 126 7.23 -4.85 9.39
CA ALA A 126 6.32 -4.34 8.35
C ALA A 126 4.85 -4.25 8.83
N GLY A 127 4.63 -4.06 10.13
CA GLY A 127 3.32 -4.08 10.76
C GLY A 127 3.33 -4.81 12.10
N ASP A 128 2.14 -5.04 12.64
CA ASP A 128 1.90 -5.80 13.86
C ASP A 128 0.49 -6.37 13.89
N TYR A 129 0.38 -7.57 14.46
CA TYR A 129 -0.87 -8.12 14.99
C TYR A 129 -0.77 -8.22 16.51
N ASP A 130 -1.50 -7.37 17.22
CA ASP A 130 -1.63 -7.41 18.68
C ASP A 130 -3.08 -7.78 19.02
N TRP A 131 -3.34 -9.04 19.34
CA TRP A 131 -4.69 -9.56 19.54
C TRP A 131 -4.86 -10.17 20.93
N SER A 132 -6.09 -10.08 21.45
CA SER A 132 -6.46 -10.83 22.64
C SER A 132 -6.38 -12.34 22.34
N THR A 133 -5.81 -13.11 23.27
CA THR A 133 -5.73 -14.57 23.16
C THR A 133 -7.06 -15.25 23.46
N THR A 134 -8.00 -14.53 24.07
CA THR A 134 -9.38 -14.96 24.32
C THR A 134 -10.36 -14.08 23.57
N ASP A 135 -11.50 -14.64 23.21
CA ASP A 135 -12.59 -13.86 22.64
C ASP A 135 -13.22 -12.89 23.65
N ALA A 136 -14.03 -11.98 23.11
CA ALA A 136 -15.00 -11.22 23.87
C ALA A 136 -16.36 -11.93 23.77
N ASN A 137 -17.03 -12.09 24.91
CA ASN A 137 -18.39 -12.65 24.99
C ASN A 137 -19.34 -11.57 25.54
N LEU A 138 -19.83 -10.71 24.65
CA LEU A 138 -20.59 -9.52 25.04
C LEU A 138 -22.09 -9.77 25.01
N ASN A 139 -22.82 -9.12 25.92
CA ASN A 139 -24.28 -9.22 26.01
C ASN A 139 -24.88 -8.00 26.74
N GLN A 140 -26.20 -7.95 26.92
CA GLN A 140 -26.88 -6.82 27.56
C GLN A 140 -26.42 -6.50 29.00
N GLY A 141 -25.79 -7.46 29.70
CA GLY A 141 -25.21 -7.28 31.03
C GLY A 141 -23.72 -6.92 31.02
N SER A 142 -23.04 -7.05 29.88
CA SER A 142 -21.63 -6.72 29.68
C SER A 142 -21.42 -6.25 28.24
N LEU A 143 -21.60 -4.94 28.03
CA LEU A 143 -21.70 -4.33 26.70
C LEU A 143 -20.34 -4.07 26.04
N THR A 144 -19.26 -4.07 26.79
CA THR A 144 -17.97 -3.54 26.34
C THR A 144 -16.80 -4.46 26.64
N VAL A 145 -15.81 -4.46 25.74
CA VAL A 145 -14.46 -4.95 26.00
C VAL A 145 -13.45 -3.93 25.49
N THR A 146 -12.26 -3.91 26.10
CA THR A 146 -11.18 -2.99 25.72
C THR A 146 -9.93 -3.76 25.28
N HIS A 147 -9.17 -3.19 24.35
CA HIS A 147 -7.87 -3.71 23.92
C HIS A 147 -6.83 -2.58 23.88
N GLY A 148 -5.56 -2.94 24.06
CA GLY A 148 -4.45 -1.99 24.08
C GLY A 148 -4.25 -1.23 25.40
N GLY A 149 -3.03 -0.75 25.62
CA GLY A 149 -2.67 0.07 26.78
C GLY A 149 -2.99 1.55 26.58
N ALA A 150 -3.41 2.24 27.64
CA ALA A 150 -3.90 3.63 27.58
C ALA A 150 -2.92 4.64 26.93
N THR A 151 -1.61 4.37 26.98
CA THR A 151 -0.55 5.23 26.43
C THR A 151 0.21 4.56 25.29
N GLY A 152 -0.32 3.49 24.70
CA GLY A 152 0.31 2.80 23.58
C GLY A 152 0.27 3.62 22.29
N ALA A 153 1.39 3.68 21.57
CA ALA A 153 1.53 4.41 20.31
C ALA A 153 1.31 3.47 19.12
N TYR A 154 0.16 2.80 19.09
CA TYR A 154 -0.16 1.77 18.09
C TYR A 154 -0.31 2.37 16.68
N ALA A 155 -1.23 3.34 16.52
CA ALA A 155 -1.63 3.86 15.22
C ALA A 155 -2.12 2.73 14.27
N SER A 156 -2.88 1.80 14.86
CA SER A 156 -3.32 0.56 14.23
C SER A 156 -4.85 0.56 14.06
N HIS A 157 -5.35 -0.23 13.13
CA HIS A 157 -6.77 -0.47 12.96
C HIS A 157 -7.30 -1.36 14.09
N ALA A 158 -8.59 -1.22 14.43
CA ALA A 158 -9.26 -2.12 15.35
C ALA A 158 -9.90 -3.26 14.55
N GLY A 159 -9.40 -4.47 14.74
CA GLY A 159 -9.88 -5.68 14.07
C GLY A 159 -10.88 -6.47 14.91
N LEU A 160 -11.74 -7.25 14.22
CA LEU A 160 -12.67 -8.20 14.81
C LEU A 160 -12.78 -9.45 13.91
N VAL A 161 -12.76 -10.65 14.51
CA VAL A 161 -13.11 -11.90 13.82
C VAL A 161 -14.31 -12.53 14.51
N ALA A 162 -15.41 -12.66 13.78
CA ALA A 162 -16.68 -13.11 14.34
C ALA A 162 -16.70 -14.62 14.65
N GLY A 163 -17.21 -14.98 15.83
CA GLY A 163 -17.49 -16.38 16.21
C GLY A 163 -18.74 -16.97 15.56
N GLY A 164 -19.44 -16.18 14.74
CA GLY A 164 -20.71 -16.53 14.12
C GLY A 164 -21.69 -15.36 14.14
N ALA A 165 -22.91 -15.60 13.66
CA ALA A 165 -24.00 -14.65 13.83
C ALA A 165 -24.33 -14.49 15.32
N GLY A 166 -24.34 -13.25 15.80
CA GLY A 166 -24.86 -12.91 17.11
C GLY A 166 -26.37 -13.08 17.19
N SER A 167 -26.94 -12.85 18.38
CA SER A 167 -28.40 -12.84 18.57
C SER A 167 -28.89 -11.47 19.02
N ALA A 168 -30.07 -11.07 18.54
CA ALA A 168 -30.80 -9.90 19.00
C ALA A 168 -32.30 -10.20 19.00
N SER A 169 -32.97 -9.94 20.12
CA SER A 169 -34.42 -10.19 20.26
C SER A 169 -35.30 -9.07 19.72
N ALA A 170 -34.73 -7.87 19.51
CA ALA A 170 -35.41 -6.72 18.96
C ALA A 170 -34.40 -5.72 18.38
N GLY A 171 -34.76 -5.12 17.24
CA GLY A 171 -33.90 -4.15 16.55
C GLY A 171 -32.59 -4.76 16.03
N THR A 172 -31.71 -3.89 15.56
CA THR A 172 -30.31 -4.22 15.25
C THR A 172 -29.41 -3.87 16.42
N VAL A 173 -28.29 -4.58 16.53
CA VAL A 173 -27.22 -4.28 17.49
C VAL A 173 -25.92 -4.18 16.70
N SER A 174 -25.23 -3.05 16.83
CA SER A 174 -23.95 -2.83 16.17
C SER A 174 -22.77 -3.08 17.11
N VAL A 175 -21.59 -3.31 16.55
CA VAL A 175 -20.31 -3.22 17.26
C VAL A 175 -19.67 -1.88 16.89
N VAL A 176 -19.43 -1.04 17.89
CA VAL A 176 -18.80 0.28 17.72
C VAL A 176 -17.44 0.27 18.39
N ALA A 177 -16.39 0.59 17.63
CA ALA A 177 -15.05 0.86 18.17
C ALA A 177 -14.96 2.35 18.56
N SER A 178 -14.39 2.65 19.71
CA SER A 178 -14.22 4.02 20.20
C SER A 178 -12.93 4.19 20.99
N GLY A 179 -12.38 5.41 20.98
CA GLY A 179 -11.09 5.69 21.59
C GLY A 179 -10.48 7.00 21.11
N VAL A 180 -9.16 7.11 21.23
CA VAL A 180 -8.36 8.18 20.62
C VAL A 180 -7.98 7.72 19.21
N SER A 181 -8.16 8.56 18.20
CA SER A 181 -7.74 8.24 16.83
C SER A 181 -6.67 9.17 16.30
N ILE A 182 -6.06 8.73 15.20
CA ILE A 182 -5.12 9.48 14.39
C ILE A 182 -5.36 9.14 12.91
N ASP A 183 -5.13 10.07 12.01
CA ASP A 183 -5.10 9.82 10.56
C ASP A 183 -3.64 9.77 10.04
N ASP A 184 -3.49 9.44 8.77
CA ASP A 184 -2.17 9.32 8.13
C ASP A 184 -1.44 10.67 7.95
N ASP A 185 -2.16 11.78 8.08
CA ASP A 185 -1.60 13.13 8.12
C ASP A 185 -1.12 13.52 9.53
N GLY A 186 -1.32 12.65 10.52
CA GLY A 186 -0.93 12.88 11.91
C GLY A 186 -1.92 13.74 12.71
N ASN A 187 -3.15 13.94 12.22
CA ASN A 187 -4.19 14.67 12.92
C ASN A 187 -4.82 13.79 14.00
N ARG A 188 -4.47 14.07 15.25
CA ARG A 188 -5.00 13.35 16.40
C ARG A 188 -6.41 13.84 16.78
N ASN A 189 -7.36 12.93 16.92
CA ASN A 189 -8.66 13.19 17.55
C ASN A 189 -8.73 12.53 18.94
N GLY A 190 -8.97 13.35 19.98
CA GLY A 190 -9.03 12.88 21.37
C GLY A 190 -10.24 12.00 21.72
N SER A 191 -11.26 11.98 20.87
CA SER A 191 -12.43 11.11 21.04
C SER A 191 -13.08 10.86 19.67
N ALA A 192 -12.96 9.63 19.20
CA ALA A 192 -13.55 9.15 17.96
C ALA A 192 -14.34 7.87 18.19
N SER A 193 -15.23 7.57 17.25
CA SER A 193 -16.00 6.32 17.22
C SER A 193 -16.28 5.93 15.77
N GLU A 194 -16.23 4.63 15.48
CA GLU A 194 -16.56 4.05 14.17
C GLU A 194 -17.41 2.79 14.36
N THR A 195 -18.43 2.60 13.50
CA THR A 195 -19.21 1.36 13.49
C THR A 195 -18.46 0.31 12.70
N LEU A 196 -18.01 -0.74 13.40
CA LEU A 196 -17.25 -1.85 12.83
C LEU A 196 -18.17 -2.91 12.21
N VAL A 197 -19.27 -3.22 12.91
CA VAL A 197 -20.30 -4.16 12.46
C VAL A 197 -21.65 -3.47 12.62
N ALA A 198 -22.41 -3.33 11.53
CA ALA A 198 -23.71 -2.65 11.57
C ALA A 198 -24.82 -3.49 12.23
N ASP A 199 -24.77 -4.82 12.06
CA ASP A 199 -25.74 -5.77 12.63
C ASP A 199 -25.06 -7.09 12.98
N ILE A 200 -24.95 -7.39 14.27
CA ILE A 200 -24.33 -8.64 14.76
C ILE A 200 -25.04 -9.90 14.25
N THR A 201 -26.33 -9.83 13.89
CA THR A 201 -27.07 -11.00 13.39
C THR A 201 -26.71 -11.37 11.95
N ALA A 202 -26.03 -10.46 11.24
CA ALA A 202 -25.57 -10.65 9.87
C ALA A 202 -24.11 -11.15 9.77
N MET A 203 -23.39 -11.25 10.91
CA MET A 203 -22.03 -11.77 10.91
C MET A 203 -22.00 -13.26 10.53
N ALA A 204 -20.93 -13.69 9.86
CA ALA A 204 -20.65 -15.10 9.62
C ALA A 204 -19.46 -15.57 10.49
N LEU A 205 -19.40 -16.87 10.76
CA LEU A 205 -18.24 -17.48 11.42
C LEU A 205 -16.99 -17.17 10.60
N ASN A 206 -15.90 -16.79 11.26
CA ASN A 206 -14.61 -16.43 10.68
C ASN A 206 -14.61 -15.13 9.85
N GLN A 207 -15.71 -14.37 9.84
CA GLN A 207 -15.73 -13.11 9.11
C GLN A 207 -14.87 -12.07 9.80
N TYR A 208 -13.92 -11.52 9.04
CA TYR A 208 -13.07 -10.42 9.47
C TYR A 208 -13.74 -9.06 9.22
N PHE A 209 -13.55 -8.15 10.16
CA PHE A 209 -13.92 -6.74 10.07
C PHE A 209 -12.78 -5.91 10.61
N GLU A 210 -12.59 -4.72 10.05
CA GLU A 210 -11.64 -3.72 10.55
C GLU A 210 -12.19 -2.30 10.41
N THR A 211 -11.68 -1.40 11.26
CA THR A 211 -11.98 0.03 11.14
C THR A 211 -11.14 0.65 10.03
N THR A 212 -11.68 1.65 9.33
CA THR A 212 -10.88 2.54 8.49
C THR A 212 -10.05 3.53 9.31
N THR A 213 -10.54 3.90 10.50
CA THR A 213 -9.83 4.75 11.46
C THR A 213 -8.68 4.00 12.14
N LYS A 214 -7.55 4.69 12.33
CA LYS A 214 -6.42 4.22 13.15
C LYS A 214 -6.54 4.73 14.58
N TRP A 215 -6.26 3.87 15.54
CA TRP A 215 -6.45 4.12 16.97
C TRP A 215 -5.12 4.23 17.71
N LEU A 216 -5.11 5.08 18.73
CA LEU A 216 -4.04 5.24 19.71
C LEU A 216 -4.52 4.76 21.08
N GLY A 217 -3.60 4.22 21.86
CA GLY A 217 -3.87 3.78 23.22
C GLY A 217 -4.88 2.64 23.29
N THR A 218 -5.89 2.81 24.13
CA THR A 218 -6.95 1.81 24.33
C THR A 218 -8.11 2.05 23.37
N VAL A 219 -8.54 1.00 22.66
CA VAL A 219 -9.80 0.96 21.92
C VAL A 219 -10.87 0.21 22.73
N THR A 220 -12.11 0.69 22.70
CA THR A 220 -13.26 0.06 23.35
C THR A 220 -14.25 -0.40 22.29
N TYR A 221 -14.54 -1.70 22.26
CA TYR A 221 -15.58 -2.30 21.44
C TYR A 221 -16.88 -2.36 22.26
N THR A 222 -17.97 -1.81 21.72
CA THR A 222 -19.24 -1.67 22.42
C THR A 222 -20.39 -2.25 21.60
N LEU A 223 -21.19 -3.13 22.18
CA LEU A 223 -22.50 -3.49 21.63
C LEU A 223 -23.48 -2.33 21.82
N THR A 224 -23.98 -1.78 20.70
CA THR A 224 -24.88 -0.63 20.70
C THR A 224 -26.24 -1.03 20.11
N PRO A 225 -27.25 -1.32 20.94
CA PRO A 225 -28.56 -1.72 20.45
C PRO A 225 -29.40 -0.52 20.01
N SER A 226 -30.16 -0.68 18.92
CA SER A 226 -31.12 0.33 18.44
C SER A 226 -32.46 0.31 19.19
N ALA A 227 -32.76 -0.79 19.90
CA ALA A 227 -33.96 -0.96 20.71
C ALA A 227 -33.64 -1.78 21.98
N GLY A 228 -34.52 -1.74 22.98
CA GLY A 228 -34.37 -2.59 24.16
C GLY A 228 -34.54 -4.07 23.82
N GLY A 229 -33.79 -4.96 24.49
CA GLY A 229 -33.91 -6.40 24.30
C GLY A 229 -32.71 -7.18 24.88
N THR A 230 -32.75 -8.50 24.74
CA THR A 230 -31.60 -9.38 24.95
C THR A 230 -30.80 -9.52 23.66
N PHE A 231 -29.48 -9.53 23.77
CA PHE A 231 -28.57 -9.70 22.65
C PHE A 231 -27.22 -10.25 23.13
N ASN A 232 -26.51 -10.95 22.24
CA ASN A 232 -25.14 -11.41 22.48
C ASN A 232 -24.34 -11.51 21.17
N ALA A 233 -23.02 -11.39 21.30
CA ALA A 233 -22.08 -11.62 20.22
C ALA A 233 -20.72 -12.03 20.79
N ASP A 234 -20.10 -13.02 20.15
CA ASP A 234 -18.81 -13.56 20.51
C ASP A 234 -17.81 -13.31 19.36
N PHE A 235 -16.63 -12.78 19.66
CA PHE A 235 -15.64 -12.44 18.63
C PHE A 235 -14.22 -12.28 19.19
N ASN A 236 -13.21 -12.59 18.37
CA ASN A 236 -11.83 -12.18 18.65
C ASN A 236 -11.65 -10.70 18.29
N TYR A 237 -10.74 -10.02 18.97
CA TYR A 237 -10.52 -8.58 18.81
C TYR A 237 -9.07 -8.18 19.10
N GLY A 238 -8.60 -7.13 18.46
CA GLY A 238 -7.20 -6.70 18.55
C GLY A 238 -6.87 -5.50 17.67
N HIS A 239 -5.61 -5.11 17.70
CA HIS A 239 -5.00 -4.14 16.80
C HIS A 239 -4.35 -4.83 15.59
N VAL A 240 -4.44 -4.16 14.45
CA VAL A 240 -3.85 -4.61 13.19
C VAL A 240 -3.17 -3.44 12.51
N LYS A 241 -1.89 -3.61 12.17
CA LYS A 241 -1.16 -2.74 11.27
C LYS A 241 -0.36 -3.60 10.29
N TYR A 242 -0.25 -3.11 9.07
CA TYR A 242 0.48 -3.73 7.98
C TYR A 242 1.12 -2.64 7.11
N GLU A 243 2.07 -3.05 6.29
CA GLU A 243 2.66 -2.22 5.24
C GLU A 243 1.72 -2.18 4.04
N ASP A 244 1.23 -0.97 3.77
CA ASP A 244 0.27 -0.60 2.72
C ASP A 244 0.93 0.31 1.65
N LEU A 245 2.25 0.50 1.76
CA LEU A 245 3.08 1.39 0.94
C LEU A 245 2.51 2.80 0.82
N ALA A 246 2.18 3.37 1.97
CA ALA A 246 1.59 4.70 2.08
C ALA A 246 0.25 4.78 1.33
N ASN A 247 -0.62 3.82 1.60
CA ASN A 247 -1.94 3.67 1.01
C ASN A 247 -1.91 3.63 -0.54
N THR A 248 -1.04 2.81 -1.12
CA THR A 248 -0.91 2.67 -2.57
C THR A 248 -1.06 1.21 -2.97
N ASP A 249 -1.65 0.91 -4.13
CA ASP A 249 -1.71 -0.46 -4.64
C ASP A 249 -0.34 -0.91 -5.16
N PHE A 250 0.04 -2.16 -4.87
CA PHE A 250 1.33 -2.72 -5.27
C PHE A 250 1.26 -4.21 -5.52
N ASN A 251 2.24 -4.71 -6.27
CA ASN A 251 2.51 -6.13 -6.42
C ASN A 251 3.75 -6.50 -5.60
N VAL A 252 3.62 -7.49 -4.72
CA VAL A 252 4.73 -8.05 -3.95
C VAL A 252 5.51 -9.01 -4.84
N THR A 253 6.81 -8.78 -4.98
CA THR A 253 7.67 -9.54 -5.89
C THR A 253 8.67 -10.43 -5.18
N LEU A 254 9.18 -10.00 -4.01
CA LEU A 254 10.17 -10.77 -3.25
C LEU A 254 10.16 -10.47 -1.75
N ILE A 255 10.67 -11.43 -0.99
CA ILE A 255 11.18 -11.26 0.37
C ILE A 255 12.61 -11.78 0.43
N GLU A 256 13.50 -11.03 1.07
CA GLU A 256 14.87 -11.44 1.35
C GLU A 256 15.25 -11.01 2.76
N CYS A 257 15.49 -11.96 3.65
CA CYS A 257 16.00 -11.67 4.99
C CYS A 257 17.37 -12.32 5.20
N VAL A 258 18.28 -11.61 5.85
CA VAL A 258 19.62 -12.09 6.24
C VAL A 258 19.89 -11.73 7.70
N GLY A 259 20.53 -12.63 8.44
CA GLY A 259 20.74 -12.39 9.86
C GLY A 259 21.80 -13.25 10.51
N ARG A 260 21.93 -13.07 11.81
CA ARG A 260 22.80 -13.84 12.70
C ARG A 260 22.00 -14.37 13.88
N ALA A 261 22.16 -15.66 14.15
CA ALA A 261 21.48 -16.32 15.25
C ALA A 261 22.17 -16.00 16.59
N GLY A 262 21.37 -15.62 17.59
CA GLY A 262 21.81 -15.36 18.97
C GLY A 262 21.61 -16.54 19.91
N ALA A 263 20.91 -17.59 19.47
CA ALA A 263 20.72 -18.85 20.19
C ALA A 263 20.46 -20.01 19.22
N ASN A 264 20.55 -21.25 19.72
CA ASN A 264 20.05 -22.41 18.99
C ASN A 264 18.52 -22.38 19.07
N ASP A 265 17.83 -22.44 17.93
CA ASP A 265 16.36 -22.41 17.89
C ASP A 265 15.83 -23.33 16.80
N THR A 266 15.09 -24.38 17.22
CA THR A 266 14.45 -25.33 16.31
C THR A 266 13.00 -24.95 15.95
N GLY A 267 12.46 -23.93 16.62
CA GLY A 267 11.13 -23.38 16.38
C GLY A 267 11.17 -22.06 15.59
N PHE A 268 12.34 -21.65 15.08
CA PHE A 268 12.44 -20.46 14.25
C PHE A 268 11.60 -20.61 12.98
N ASN A 269 10.93 -19.52 12.59
CA ASN A 269 10.31 -19.41 11.27
C ASN A 269 10.21 -17.95 10.82
N LEU A 270 10.20 -17.75 9.51
CA LEU A 270 9.87 -16.49 8.86
C LEU A 270 8.72 -16.74 7.89
N ARG A 271 7.68 -15.90 7.99
CA ARG A 271 6.53 -15.95 7.08
C ARG A 271 6.23 -14.56 6.54
N LEU A 272 5.93 -14.47 5.24
CA LEU A 272 5.34 -13.27 4.66
C LEU A 272 3.83 -13.50 4.56
N ILE A 273 3.07 -12.63 5.20
CA ILE A 273 1.62 -12.71 5.28
C ILE A 273 1.02 -11.57 4.44
N TYR A 274 0.05 -11.93 3.61
CA TYR A 274 -0.86 -11.00 2.96
C TYR A 274 -2.02 -10.71 3.91
N HIS A 275 -2.13 -9.46 4.37
CA HIS A 275 -3.28 -8.99 5.13
C HIS A 275 -4.43 -8.67 4.18
N ASN A 276 -5.54 -9.39 4.34
CA ASN A 276 -6.81 -9.17 3.65
C ASN A 276 -7.96 -9.71 4.53
N ALA A 277 -9.19 -9.68 4.03
CA ALA A 277 -10.37 -10.18 4.75
C ALA A 277 -10.56 -11.71 4.78
N ALA A 278 -9.72 -12.48 4.07
CA ALA A 278 -9.78 -13.94 3.98
C ALA A 278 -8.86 -14.63 5.01
N ASP A 279 -8.99 -15.96 5.12
CA ASP A 279 -8.11 -16.84 5.90
C ASP A 279 -8.01 -16.53 7.41
N TRP A 280 -8.98 -15.81 7.97
CA TRP A 280 -9.13 -15.65 9.42
C TRP A 280 -9.87 -16.84 10.03
N THR A 281 -9.49 -17.27 11.23
CA THR A 281 -10.19 -18.35 11.95
C THR A 281 -10.47 -17.92 13.38
N TYR A 282 -11.76 -17.82 13.72
CA TYR A 282 -12.18 -17.56 15.08
C TYR A 282 -11.73 -18.69 16.03
N ALA A 283 -11.32 -18.31 17.23
CA ALA A 283 -11.09 -19.24 18.32
C ALA A 283 -11.45 -18.59 19.66
N ALA A 284 -12.30 -19.26 20.44
CA ALA A 284 -12.68 -18.78 21.78
C ALA A 284 -11.47 -18.61 22.72
N SER A 285 -10.43 -19.44 22.52
CA SER A 285 -9.16 -19.37 23.24
C SER A 285 -7.99 -19.76 22.34
N GLY A 286 -6.82 -19.16 22.54
CA GLY A 286 -5.63 -19.46 21.75
C GLY A 286 -5.74 -18.97 20.32
N PHE A 287 -6.40 -17.82 20.12
CA PHE A 287 -6.54 -17.19 18.81
C PHE A 287 -5.17 -16.92 18.17
N VAL A 288 -5.06 -17.24 16.89
CA VAL A 288 -3.89 -16.98 16.05
C VAL A 288 -4.34 -16.00 14.96
N PRO A 289 -3.82 -14.76 14.95
CA PRO A 289 -4.24 -13.75 13.98
C PRO A 289 -3.71 -14.05 12.57
N GLY A 290 -4.55 -13.81 11.56
CA GLY A 290 -4.21 -13.93 10.15
C GLY A 290 -4.14 -15.38 9.63
N PRO A 291 -3.59 -15.56 8.42
CA PRO A 291 -3.50 -16.87 7.78
C PRO A 291 -2.55 -17.81 8.52
N THR A 292 -2.90 -19.10 8.48
CA THR A 292 -2.10 -20.21 8.98
C THR A 292 -1.26 -20.82 7.86
N ALA A 293 -0.41 -21.80 8.20
CA ALA A 293 0.49 -22.41 7.24
C ALA A 293 -0.29 -23.15 6.13
N GLY A 294 -0.01 -22.79 4.87
CA GLY A 294 -0.66 -23.35 3.68
C GLY A 294 -1.90 -22.60 3.19
N ASP A 295 -2.34 -21.55 3.88
CA ASP A 295 -3.42 -20.69 3.39
C ASP A 295 -2.97 -19.85 2.19
N ALA A 296 -3.93 -19.38 1.38
CA ALA A 296 -3.63 -18.62 0.16
C ALA A 296 -2.96 -17.27 0.48
N SER A 297 -3.28 -16.68 1.62
CA SER A 297 -2.69 -15.43 2.10
C SER A 297 -1.33 -15.63 2.79
N GLU A 298 -0.79 -16.86 2.86
CA GLU A 298 0.61 -17.12 3.21
C GLU A 298 1.49 -17.08 1.95
N LEU A 299 2.14 -15.94 1.72
CA LEU A 299 2.92 -15.70 0.50
C LEU A 299 4.29 -16.40 0.51
N ALA A 300 4.88 -16.55 1.69
CA ALA A 300 6.19 -17.15 1.88
C ALA A 300 6.28 -17.80 3.27
N ASN A 301 6.96 -18.94 3.37
CA ASN A 301 7.19 -19.64 4.64
C ASN A 301 8.53 -20.40 4.58
N MET A 302 9.51 -19.92 5.36
CA MET A 302 10.86 -20.48 5.39
C MET A 302 10.85 -21.97 5.76
N ASN A 303 10.04 -22.37 6.73
CA ASN A 303 9.99 -23.77 7.18
C ASN A 303 9.42 -24.71 6.11
N THR A 304 8.49 -24.24 5.29
CA THR A 304 7.99 -24.98 4.13
C THR A 304 9.06 -25.09 3.05
N ASP A 305 9.75 -23.99 2.75
CA ASP A 305 10.71 -23.92 1.64
C ASP A 305 12.02 -24.66 1.96
N TYR A 306 12.56 -24.51 3.18
CA TYR A 306 13.82 -25.14 3.59
C TYR A 306 13.63 -26.57 4.08
N SER A 307 12.44 -26.92 4.59
CA SER A 307 12.10 -28.25 5.11
C SER A 307 12.98 -28.72 6.28
N THR A 308 14.23 -29.13 6.00
CA THR A 308 15.19 -29.71 6.97
C THR A 308 16.17 -28.67 7.51
N GLU A 309 16.76 -27.82 6.66
CA GLU A 309 17.79 -26.84 7.02
C GLU A 309 17.22 -25.51 7.56
N LYS A 310 16.30 -25.60 8.52
CA LYS A 310 15.54 -24.45 9.04
C LYS A 310 15.93 -23.96 10.44
N ASN A 311 16.74 -24.73 11.15
CA ASN A 311 17.10 -24.41 12.53
C ASN A 311 18.14 -23.30 12.60
N LEU A 312 18.02 -22.42 13.60
CA LEU A 312 19.08 -21.49 13.94
C LEU A 312 20.15 -22.19 14.78
N VAL A 313 21.41 -21.90 14.45
CA VAL A 313 22.59 -22.36 15.19
C VAL A 313 23.28 -21.15 15.80
N ASN A 314 23.46 -21.16 17.12
CA ASN A 314 23.97 -20.01 17.86
C ASN A 314 25.32 -19.50 17.30
N GLY A 315 25.38 -18.22 16.94
CA GLY A 315 26.57 -17.54 16.43
C GLY A 315 26.73 -17.62 14.91
N ASP A 316 25.97 -18.48 14.23
CA ASP A 316 26.01 -18.65 12.77
C ASP A 316 25.09 -17.67 12.05
N HIS A 317 25.33 -17.51 10.76
CA HIS A 317 24.48 -16.73 9.86
C HIS A 317 23.29 -17.56 9.37
N PHE A 318 22.19 -16.89 9.09
CA PHE A 318 21.05 -17.47 8.38
C PHE A 318 20.55 -16.50 7.32
N ALA A 319 19.85 -17.03 6.32
CA ALA A 319 19.24 -16.24 5.27
C ALA A 319 17.97 -16.95 4.77
N TYR A 320 17.01 -16.19 4.27
CA TYR A 320 15.82 -16.67 3.58
C TYR A 320 15.51 -15.74 2.41
N LYS A 321 15.26 -16.30 1.23
CA LYS A 321 14.89 -15.53 0.05
C LYS A 321 13.82 -16.27 -0.74
N ARG A 322 12.78 -15.54 -1.13
CA ARG A 322 11.76 -16.00 -2.07
C ARG A 322 11.47 -14.89 -3.08
N VAL A 323 11.45 -15.25 -4.36
CA VAL A 323 11.14 -14.37 -5.49
C VAL A 323 9.88 -14.88 -6.19
N ASP A 324 9.41 -14.16 -7.20
CA ASP A 324 8.24 -14.52 -8.02
C ASP A 324 6.97 -14.72 -7.20
N ILE A 325 6.80 -13.95 -6.12
CA ILE A 325 5.60 -14.00 -5.26
C ILE A 325 4.36 -13.57 -6.06
N ASN A 326 4.47 -12.48 -6.84
CA ASN A 326 3.46 -11.99 -7.77
C ASN A 326 2.06 -11.80 -7.13
N GLN A 327 2.01 -11.29 -5.91
CA GLN A 327 0.76 -11.01 -5.21
C GLN A 327 0.37 -9.54 -5.36
N ASP A 328 -0.78 -9.28 -5.99
CA ASP A 328 -1.38 -7.93 -5.99
C ASP A 328 -2.00 -7.64 -4.62
N VAL A 329 -1.75 -6.43 -4.12
CA VAL A 329 -2.21 -5.93 -2.83
C VAL A 329 -2.87 -4.57 -3.06
N ALA A 330 -4.14 -4.45 -2.68
CA ALA A 330 -4.86 -3.17 -2.73
C ALA A 330 -4.50 -2.30 -1.52
N GLY A 331 -3.23 -1.90 -1.41
CA GLY A 331 -2.72 -1.11 -0.29
C GLY A 331 -3.43 0.25 -0.14
N SER A 332 -4.06 0.78 -1.20
CA SER A 332 -4.92 1.97 -1.08
C SER A 332 -6.23 1.73 -0.32
N GLY A 333 -6.59 0.46 -0.12
CA GLY A 333 -7.70 0.02 0.71
C GLY A 333 -7.23 -0.52 2.06
N SER A 334 -7.84 -1.62 2.46
CA SER A 334 -7.65 -2.30 3.76
C SER A 334 -6.81 -3.56 3.61
N GLU A 335 -5.74 -3.47 2.82
CA GLU A 335 -4.87 -4.61 2.50
C GLU A 335 -3.40 -4.22 2.66
N GLY A 336 -2.54 -5.21 2.90
CA GLY A 336 -1.11 -4.96 3.07
C GLY A 336 -0.32 -6.22 3.30
N VAL A 337 0.94 -6.07 3.71
CA VAL A 337 1.78 -7.20 4.10
C VAL A 337 2.42 -7.00 5.45
N LEU A 338 2.76 -8.10 6.09
CA LEU A 338 3.59 -8.11 7.30
C LEU A 338 4.49 -9.35 7.28
N VAL A 339 5.61 -9.28 7.99
CA VAL A 339 6.51 -10.43 8.17
C VAL A 339 6.37 -10.93 9.59
N GLU A 340 5.93 -12.17 9.73
CA GLU A 340 5.85 -12.87 11.00
C GLU A 340 7.15 -13.61 11.28
N ILE A 341 7.67 -13.43 12.50
CA ILE A 341 8.91 -14.02 12.98
C ILE A 341 8.55 -14.83 14.21
N THR A 342 8.68 -16.16 14.13
CA THR A 342 8.46 -17.04 15.29
C THR A 342 9.81 -17.48 15.85
N THR A 343 9.96 -17.43 17.17
CA THR A 343 11.13 -17.97 17.89
C THR A 343 10.66 -18.81 19.08
N SER A 344 11.38 -19.90 19.37
CA SER A 344 11.17 -20.70 20.58
C SER A 344 12.25 -20.49 21.63
N ALA A 345 13.41 -19.98 21.23
CA ALA A 345 14.53 -19.66 22.12
C ALA A 345 14.59 -18.15 22.42
N ASN A 346 14.94 -17.82 23.67
CA ASN A 346 15.18 -16.43 24.05
C ASN A 346 16.37 -15.86 23.25
N ARG A 347 16.18 -14.67 22.67
CA ARG A 347 17.21 -14.00 21.85
C ARG A 347 17.68 -14.86 20.66
N ALA A 348 16.75 -15.59 20.02
CA ALA A 348 17.08 -16.45 18.87
C ALA A 348 17.71 -15.69 17.70
N VAL A 349 17.24 -14.46 17.42
CA VAL A 349 17.79 -13.60 16.38
C VAL A 349 18.63 -12.49 17.04
N GLU A 350 19.94 -12.49 16.82
CA GLU A 350 20.82 -11.44 17.29
C GLU A 350 20.66 -10.17 16.46
N SER A 351 20.55 -10.31 15.14
CA SER A 351 20.28 -9.24 14.18
C SER A 351 19.74 -9.83 12.89
N MET A 352 18.78 -9.19 12.27
CA MET A 352 18.27 -9.54 10.95
C MET A 352 17.85 -8.27 10.21
N ASP A 353 18.20 -8.20 8.94
CA ASP A 353 17.63 -7.25 7.99
C ASP A 353 16.70 -8.04 7.06
N CYS A 354 15.54 -7.48 6.76
CA CYS A 354 14.59 -8.05 5.82
C CYS A 354 14.11 -7.01 4.82
N HIS A 355 14.12 -7.41 3.55
CA HIS A 355 13.82 -6.59 2.39
C HIS A 355 12.55 -7.13 1.73
N LEU A 356 11.57 -6.25 1.55
CA LEU A 356 10.38 -6.52 0.76
C LEU A 356 10.50 -5.77 -0.56
N GLY A 357 10.53 -6.50 -1.66
CA GLY A 357 10.53 -5.92 -3.00
C GLY A 357 9.13 -5.85 -3.56
N TYR A 358 8.78 -4.70 -4.12
CA TYR A 358 7.46 -4.43 -4.69
C TYR A 358 7.57 -3.76 -6.05
N HIS A 359 6.50 -3.93 -6.82
CA HIS A 359 6.28 -3.28 -8.09
C HIS A 359 4.97 -2.51 -8.00
N GLY A 360 5.03 -1.19 -8.07
CA GLY A 360 3.85 -0.34 -7.86
C GLY A 360 3.97 0.97 -8.63
N ILE A 361 2.88 1.72 -8.67
CA ILE A 361 2.88 3.05 -9.28
C ILE A 361 3.22 4.06 -8.19
N PRO A 362 4.25 4.90 -8.34
CA PRO A 362 4.56 5.89 -7.32
C PRO A 362 3.43 6.94 -7.26
N LYS A 363 3.11 7.41 -6.06
CA LYS A 363 2.13 8.51 -5.89
C LYS A 363 2.58 9.81 -6.55
N TYR A 364 3.89 10.04 -6.56
CA TYR A 364 4.51 11.26 -7.08
C TYR A 364 5.72 10.96 -7.96
N PHE A 365 5.84 11.69 -9.06
CA PHE A 365 7.08 11.86 -9.80
C PHE A 365 7.57 13.31 -9.68
N TYR A 366 8.82 13.49 -9.27
CA TYR A 366 9.37 14.81 -8.96
C TYR A 366 10.22 15.34 -10.11
N LEU A 367 9.82 16.51 -10.63
CA LEU A 367 10.63 17.36 -11.49
C LEU A 367 11.25 18.47 -10.63
N GLY A 368 12.35 18.17 -9.94
CA GLY A 368 13.05 19.07 -9.02
C GLY A 368 14.37 19.63 -9.55
N ALA A 369 14.91 19.06 -10.62
CA ALA A 369 16.11 19.55 -11.29
C ALA A 369 15.82 19.87 -12.76
N ALA A 370 16.43 20.94 -13.28
CA ALA A 370 16.29 21.34 -14.69
C ALA A 370 16.81 20.29 -15.69
N THR A 371 17.50 19.26 -15.20
CA THR A 371 18.00 18.12 -16.00
C THR A 371 17.05 16.93 -16.01
N GLN A 372 16.02 16.91 -15.16
CA GLN A 372 15.02 15.85 -15.14
C GLN A 372 13.97 16.09 -16.22
N HIS A 373 13.69 15.04 -16.98
CA HIS A 373 12.71 15.04 -18.03
C HIS A 373 11.76 13.86 -17.82
N ALA A 374 10.52 14.02 -18.26
CA ALA A 374 9.53 12.97 -18.33
C ALA A 374 8.89 12.96 -19.71
N LEU A 375 8.68 11.76 -20.24
CA LEU A 375 7.98 11.52 -21.50
C LEU A 375 6.61 10.93 -21.18
N PHE A 376 5.58 11.53 -21.76
CA PHE A 376 4.21 11.05 -21.67
C PHE A 376 3.66 10.77 -23.07
N MET A 377 2.72 9.85 -23.15
CA MET A 377 1.89 9.62 -24.33
C MET A 377 0.43 9.84 -23.95
N ARG A 378 -0.30 10.60 -24.77
CA ARG A 378 -1.75 10.74 -24.64
C ARG A 378 -2.42 9.45 -25.11
N HIS A 379 -3.24 8.82 -24.26
CA HIS A 379 -4.08 7.68 -24.63
C HIS A 379 -5.51 7.93 -24.16
N GLY A 380 -6.44 8.13 -25.10
CA GLY A 380 -7.80 8.56 -24.81
C GLY A 380 -7.82 9.92 -24.09
N SER A 381 -8.43 9.95 -22.91
CA SER A 381 -8.54 11.13 -22.06
C SER A 381 -7.36 11.34 -21.11
N ASP A 382 -6.38 10.45 -21.13
CA ASP A 382 -5.37 10.33 -20.08
C ASP A 382 -3.95 10.42 -20.67
N LEU A 383 -2.98 10.81 -19.86
CA LEU A 383 -1.55 10.75 -20.19
C LEU A 383 -0.89 9.64 -19.39
N HIS A 384 -0.16 8.77 -20.09
CA HIS A 384 0.64 7.72 -19.46
C HIS A 384 2.11 8.05 -19.62
N GLN A 385 2.86 7.96 -18.53
CA GLN A 385 4.32 8.00 -18.60
C GLN A 385 4.80 6.77 -19.38
N VAL A 386 5.71 7.01 -20.33
CA VAL A 386 6.25 5.97 -21.24
C VAL A 386 7.54 5.38 -20.70
#